data_AF-A0A6J8AUL6-F1
#
_entry.id   AF-A0A6J8AUL6-F1
#
_cell.length_a   1.000
_cell.length_b   1.000
_cell.length_c   1.000
_cell.angle_alpha   90.00
_cell.angle_beta   90.00
_cell.angle_gamma   90.00
#
_symmetry.space_group_name_H-M   'P 1'
#
loop_
_entity.id
_entity.type
_entity.pdbx_description
1 polymer ?
#
loop_
_entity_poly.entity_id
_entity_poly.type
_entity_poly.pdbx_seq_one_letter_code
_entity_poly.pdbx_strand_id
1 'polypeptide(L)'
;MRDLVKKSSRNLKDSPFGISQQLPLEIQKRRKEKLPLLKELRSRDIKAYFVKDKIFVGGKDAHKVFGRSLLMRKDVIKVRPNNEWFDNNCAIAREDFHVARNFFLHHPSDVNRKAYVISRNNYNKMKRKAQFKYKRRKGIELCDLASTEPRKFWSSIKRKVNNECKIDNETMMKHFESILEDSSQDLCEEVRNLIDNTVFDDINVTQLDSEITEDEVVGSIKKN
;
A
#
# COMPACT_ATOMS: atom_id res chain seq x y z
N MET A 1 28.07 28.94 13.00
CA MET A 1 27.16 29.42 11.91
C MET A 1 25.93 30.18 12.44
N ARG A 2 25.25 29.74 13.52
CA ARG A 2 24.16 30.51 14.16
C ARG A 2 24.60 31.90 14.66
N ASP A 3 25.85 32.04 15.12
CA ASP A 3 26.36 33.30 15.65
C ASP A 3 26.70 34.34 14.59
N LEU A 4 27.03 33.91 13.36
CA LEU A 4 27.22 34.82 12.23
C LEU A 4 25.87 35.41 11.79
N VAL A 5 24.81 34.61 11.72
CA VAL A 5 23.45 35.07 11.40
C VAL A 5 22.91 36.01 12.48
N LYS A 6 23.19 35.74 13.76
CA LYS A 6 22.85 36.64 14.88
C LYS A 6 23.65 37.95 14.85
N LYS A 7 24.91 37.93 14.40
CA LYS A 7 25.72 39.15 14.22
C LYS A 7 25.20 40.01 13.06
N SER A 8 24.81 39.42 11.94
CA SER A 8 24.21 40.17 10.81
C SER A 8 22.86 40.78 11.15
N SER A 9 22.02 40.10 11.95
CA SER A 9 20.70 40.63 12.34
C SER A 9 20.77 41.82 13.30
N ARG A 10 21.88 41.99 14.04
CA ARG A 10 22.06 43.13 14.96
C ARG A 10 22.33 44.45 14.23
N ASN A 11 22.92 44.40 13.03
CA ASN A 11 23.23 45.59 12.21
C ASN A 11 22.02 46.12 11.43
N LEU A 12 20.83 45.58 11.69
CA LEU A 12 19.60 45.83 10.93
C LEU A 12 18.45 46.35 11.80
N LYS A 13 18.74 46.70 13.06
CA LYS A 13 17.72 47.13 14.03
C LYS A 13 16.90 48.34 13.58
N ASP A 14 17.47 49.17 12.70
CA ASP A 14 16.86 50.42 12.21
C ASP A 14 16.47 50.36 10.71
N SER A 15 16.59 49.19 10.07
CA SER A 15 16.16 49.04 8.68
C SER A 15 14.65 48.79 8.61
N PRO A 16 13.91 49.46 7.70
CA PRO A 16 12.50 49.18 7.48
C PRO A 16 12.25 47.80 6.86
N PHE A 17 13.30 47.12 6.39
CA PHE A 17 13.19 45.83 5.71
C PHE A 17 13.38 44.66 6.65
N GLY A 18 12.44 43.72 6.64
CA GLY A 18 12.55 42.47 7.38
C GLY A 18 13.69 41.59 6.85
N ILE A 19 14.28 40.76 7.72
CA ILE A 19 15.40 39.84 7.38
C ILE A 19 15.11 38.98 6.13
N SER A 20 13.84 38.63 5.88
CA SER A 20 13.44 37.87 4.69
C SER A 20 13.48 38.66 3.39
N GLN A 21 13.29 39.98 3.44
CA GLN A 21 13.28 40.88 2.28
C GLN A 21 14.68 41.24 1.79
N GLN A 22 15.70 40.99 2.62
CA GLN A 22 17.11 41.26 2.30
C GLN A 22 17.79 40.11 1.53
N LEU A 23 17.07 39.01 1.31
CA LEU A 23 17.59 37.91 0.51
C LEU A 23 17.47 38.25 -0.99
N PRO A 24 18.34 37.71 -1.86
CA PRO A 24 18.15 37.79 -3.31
C PRO A 24 16.73 37.41 -3.75
N LEU A 25 16.20 38.11 -4.75
CA LEU A 25 14.80 37.95 -5.21
C LEU A 25 14.48 36.50 -5.60
N GLU A 26 15.45 35.77 -6.17
CA GLU A 26 15.33 34.36 -6.53
C GLU A 26 15.06 33.49 -5.29
N ILE A 27 15.76 33.76 -4.19
CA ILE A 27 15.60 33.05 -2.92
C ILE A 27 14.23 33.38 -2.30
N GLN A 28 13.80 34.64 -2.40
CA GLN A 28 12.48 35.05 -1.91
C GLN A 28 11.35 34.32 -2.66
N LYS A 29 11.41 34.25 -3.99
CA LYS A 29 10.44 33.51 -4.83
C LYS A 29 10.38 32.03 -4.43
N ARG A 30 11.54 31.35 -4.33
CA ARG A 30 11.60 29.93 -3.93
C ARG A 30 11.06 29.69 -2.52
N ARG A 31 11.27 30.61 -1.57
CA ARG A 31 10.69 30.50 -0.23
C ARG A 31 9.17 30.64 -0.28
N LYS A 32 8.65 31.56 -1.10
CA LYS A 32 7.21 31.75 -1.29
C LYS A 32 6.53 30.48 -1.81
N GLU A 33 7.15 29.78 -2.76
CA GLU A 33 6.68 28.49 -3.28
C GLU A 33 6.61 27.40 -2.19
N LYS A 34 7.56 27.40 -1.25
CA LYS A 34 7.68 26.39 -0.18
C LYS A 34 6.92 26.74 1.10
N LEU A 35 6.34 27.94 1.22
CA LEU A 35 5.58 28.37 2.39
C LEU A 35 4.39 27.46 2.75
N PRO A 36 3.58 26.97 1.79
CA PRO A 36 2.46 26.07 2.09
C PRO A 36 2.92 24.79 2.81
N LEU A 37 4.00 24.18 2.32
CA LEU A 37 4.59 22.99 2.92
C LEU A 37 5.09 23.24 4.35
N LEU A 38 5.72 24.40 4.60
CA LEU A 38 6.16 24.75 5.95
C LEU A 38 4.96 24.89 6.91
N LYS A 39 3.88 25.53 6.46
CA LYS A 39 2.65 25.68 7.25
C LYS A 39 2.02 24.32 7.58
N GLU A 40 1.96 23.42 6.61
CA GLU A 40 1.44 22.06 6.78
C GLU A 40 2.27 21.23 7.78
N LEU A 41 3.60 21.32 7.72
CA LEU A 41 4.46 20.65 8.70
C LEU A 41 4.19 21.18 10.11
N ARG A 42 4.03 22.50 10.27
CA ARG A 42 3.73 23.13 11.56
C ARG A 42 2.33 22.80 12.08
N SER A 43 1.33 22.65 11.21
CA SER A 43 -0.02 22.23 11.64
C SER A 43 -0.06 20.79 12.15
N ARG A 44 0.94 19.98 11.84
CA ARG A 44 1.15 18.63 12.39
C ARG A 44 2.08 18.61 13.62
N ASP A 45 2.31 19.77 14.22
CA ASP A 45 3.24 19.96 15.35
C ASP A 45 4.71 19.54 15.07
N ILE A 46 5.11 19.55 13.79
CA ILE A 46 6.48 19.25 13.39
C ILE A 46 7.30 20.54 13.41
N LYS A 47 8.37 20.55 14.21
CA LYS A 47 9.33 21.68 14.30
C LYS A 47 10.12 21.85 12.99
N ALA A 48 9.57 22.67 12.09
CA ALA A 48 10.15 22.99 10.79
C ALA A 48 10.53 24.48 10.65
N TYR A 49 11.67 24.74 9.99
CA TYR A 49 12.16 26.10 9.74
C TYR A 49 12.93 26.21 8.41
N PHE A 50 13.05 27.43 7.90
CA PHE A 50 13.82 27.71 6.69
C PHE A 50 15.29 27.96 7.03
N VAL A 51 16.19 27.44 6.18
CA VAL A 51 17.59 27.86 6.09
C VAL A 51 17.87 28.16 4.63
N LYS A 52 18.16 29.43 4.31
CA LYS A 52 18.19 29.95 2.93
C LYS A 52 16.88 29.63 2.19
N ASP A 53 16.91 28.82 1.15
CA ASP A 53 15.78 28.40 0.31
C ASP A 53 15.27 26.97 0.61
N LYS A 54 15.77 26.33 1.67
CA LYS A 54 15.43 24.94 2.04
C LYS A 54 14.71 24.86 3.38
N ILE A 55 13.85 23.85 3.51
CA ILE A 55 13.15 23.54 4.77
C ILE A 55 13.93 22.48 5.53
N PHE A 56 14.12 22.69 6.82
CA PHE A 56 14.75 21.76 7.73
C PHE A 56 13.76 21.29 8.79
N VAL A 57 13.84 20.01 9.13
CA VAL A 57 13.06 19.35 10.19
C VAL A 57 14.03 18.58 11.08
N GLY A 58 14.03 18.87 12.39
CA GLY A 58 14.94 18.21 13.34
C GLY A 58 16.43 18.40 13.01
N GLY A 59 16.80 19.51 12.35
CA GLY A 59 18.19 19.79 11.94
C GLY A 59 18.63 19.11 10.65
N LYS A 60 17.77 18.32 10.00
CA LYS A 60 18.04 17.68 8.70
C LYS A 60 17.20 18.33 7.60
N ASP A 61 17.70 18.31 6.36
CA ASP A 61 16.98 18.80 5.19
C ASP A 61 15.70 17.98 4.99
N ALA A 62 14.55 18.64 4.86
CA ALA A 62 13.25 17.99 4.71
C ALA A 62 13.23 17.04 3.49
N HIS A 63 13.95 17.35 2.40
CA HIS A 63 14.05 16.44 1.26
C HIS A 63 14.79 15.15 1.59
N LYS A 64 15.70 15.16 2.57
CA LYS A 64 16.40 13.94 3.03
C LYS A 64 15.56 13.15 4.02
N VAL A 65 14.75 13.82 4.84
CA VAL A 65 13.89 13.17 5.84
C VAL A 65 12.69 12.50 5.19
N PHE A 66 12.05 13.17 4.24
CA PHE A 66 10.82 12.68 3.59
C PHE A 66 11.07 12.14 2.17
N GLY A 67 12.25 12.33 1.59
CA GLY A 67 12.52 11.98 0.19
C GLY A 67 11.97 13.01 -0.81
N ARG A 68 12.47 12.98 -2.05
CA ARG A 68 12.03 13.91 -3.12
C ARG A 68 10.56 13.76 -3.50
N SER A 69 9.99 12.57 -3.27
CA SER A 69 8.65 12.18 -3.73
C SER A 69 7.51 12.54 -2.77
N LEU A 70 7.75 12.66 -1.46
CA LEU A 70 6.72 13.05 -0.48
C LEU A 70 6.43 14.55 -0.46
N LEU A 71 7.40 15.39 -0.88
CA LEU A 71 7.26 16.85 -0.83
C LEU A 71 6.56 17.46 -2.06
N MET A 72 6.37 16.69 -3.13
CA MET A 72 5.79 17.16 -4.40
C MET A 72 4.37 16.63 -4.67
N ARG A 73 3.80 15.84 -3.76
CA ARG A 73 2.53 15.16 -3.97
C ARG A 73 1.49 15.65 -2.97
N LYS A 74 0.97 16.87 -3.19
CA LYS A 74 -0.26 17.33 -2.51
C LYS A 74 -1.44 16.38 -2.74
N ASP A 75 -1.40 15.60 -3.83
CA ASP A 75 -2.48 14.70 -4.25
C ASP A 75 -2.17 13.19 -4.08
N VAL A 76 -1.06 12.82 -3.43
CA VAL A 76 -0.66 11.40 -3.30
C VAL A 76 -0.15 11.03 -1.91
N ILE A 77 -0.73 11.64 -0.88
CA ILE A 77 -1.14 10.77 0.21
C ILE A 77 -2.41 10.09 -0.32
N LYS A 78 -2.23 9.04 -1.14
CA LYS A 78 -3.30 8.05 -1.28
C LYS A 78 -3.48 7.55 0.14
N VAL A 79 -4.45 8.12 0.87
CA VAL A 79 -5.01 7.50 2.06
C VAL A 79 -5.26 6.09 1.59
N ARG A 80 -4.44 5.14 2.08
CA ARG A 80 -4.58 3.76 1.62
C ARG A 80 -6.04 3.46 1.86
N PRO A 81 -6.79 3.02 0.83
CA PRO A 81 -8.21 2.76 1.00
C PRO A 81 -8.32 1.94 2.27
N ASN A 82 -9.08 2.48 3.23
CA ASN A 82 -9.20 1.84 4.53
C ASN A 82 -9.77 0.46 4.23
N ASN A 83 -8.93 -0.57 4.30
CA ASN A 83 -9.35 -1.91 3.96
C ASN A 83 -10.36 -2.26 5.05
N GLU A 84 -11.65 -2.31 4.72
CA GLU A 84 -12.73 -2.52 5.68
C GLU A 84 -12.58 -3.81 6.50
N TRP A 85 -11.77 -4.75 6.00
CA TRP A 85 -11.44 -6.00 6.66
C TRP A 85 -10.25 -5.90 7.63
N PHE A 86 -9.46 -4.82 7.60
CA PHE A 86 -8.24 -4.67 8.40
C PHE A 86 -8.57 -4.11 9.79
N ASP A 87 -8.52 -4.97 10.80
CA ASP A 87 -8.86 -4.63 12.18
C ASP A 87 -7.63 -4.20 13.02
N ASN A 88 -7.88 -3.82 14.28
CA ASN A 88 -6.81 -3.44 15.21
C ASN A 88 -5.83 -4.60 15.48
N ASN A 89 -6.30 -5.86 15.46
CA ASN A 89 -5.45 -7.04 15.63
C ASN A 89 -4.45 -7.17 14.47
N CYS A 90 -4.90 -6.90 13.24
CA CYS A 90 -4.02 -6.85 12.08
C CYS A 90 -2.99 -5.70 12.19
N ALA A 91 -3.37 -4.57 12.78
CA ALA A 91 -2.46 -3.45 13.00
C ALA A 91 -1.33 -3.82 13.98
N ILE A 92 -1.69 -4.39 15.14
CA ILE A 92 -0.76 -4.84 16.17
C ILE A 92 0.19 -5.92 15.60
N ALA A 93 -0.36 -6.98 15.01
CA ALA A 93 0.47 -8.07 14.46
C ALA A 93 1.38 -7.60 13.32
N ARG A 94 0.98 -6.56 12.58
CA ARG A 94 1.83 -5.94 11.55
C ARG A 94 2.98 -5.16 12.18
N GLU A 95 2.73 -4.43 13.27
CA GLU A 95 3.77 -3.70 13.99
C GLU A 95 4.82 -4.67 14.55
N ASP A 96 4.39 -5.74 15.22
CA ASP A 96 5.27 -6.80 15.73
C ASP A 96 6.13 -7.41 14.62
N PHE A 97 5.52 -7.69 13.47
CA PHE A 97 6.23 -8.18 12.29
C PHE A 97 7.29 -7.19 11.79
N HIS A 98 7.00 -5.89 11.73
CA HIS A 98 7.99 -4.88 11.30
C HIS A 98 9.12 -4.74 12.31
N VAL A 99 8.82 -4.78 13.60
CA VAL A 99 9.82 -4.75 14.68
C VAL A 99 10.76 -5.95 14.55
N ALA A 100 10.23 -7.17 14.48
CA ALA A 100 11.03 -8.39 14.35
C ALA A 100 11.83 -8.43 13.05
N ARG A 101 11.24 -7.99 11.93
CA ARG A 101 11.91 -7.88 10.63
C ARG A 101 13.10 -6.93 10.70
N ASN A 102 12.89 -5.72 11.22
CA ASN A 102 13.96 -4.72 11.30
C ASN A 102 15.07 -5.20 12.25
N PHE A 103 14.71 -5.83 13.36
CA PHE A 103 15.67 -6.40 14.29
C PHE A 103 16.54 -7.48 13.64
N PHE A 104 15.94 -8.42 12.91
CA PHE A 104 16.67 -9.45 12.17
C PHE A 104 17.57 -8.86 11.07
N LEU A 105 17.10 -7.86 10.33
CA LEU A 105 17.89 -7.20 9.29
C LEU A 105 19.15 -6.51 9.85
N HIS A 106 19.08 -5.98 11.08
CA HIS A 106 20.22 -5.36 11.74
C HIS A 106 21.12 -6.36 12.48
N HIS A 107 20.55 -7.46 12.97
CA HIS A 107 21.26 -8.47 13.76
C HIS A 107 20.90 -9.88 13.24
N PRO A 108 21.53 -10.35 12.15
CA PRO A 108 21.23 -11.67 11.61
C PRO A 108 21.73 -12.77 12.56
N SER A 109 20.79 -13.48 13.18
CA SER A 109 21.08 -14.67 14.00
C SER A 109 19.92 -15.65 13.87
N ASP A 110 20.15 -16.94 14.18
CA ASP A 110 19.10 -17.96 14.11
C ASP A 110 17.95 -17.69 15.08
N VAL A 111 18.26 -17.17 16.26
CA VAL A 111 17.26 -16.74 17.24
C VAL A 111 16.38 -15.63 16.65
N ASN A 112 17.00 -14.64 16.02
CA ASN A 112 16.28 -13.51 15.40
C ASN A 112 15.50 -13.94 14.15
N ARG A 113 16.03 -14.89 13.37
CA ARG A 113 15.34 -15.51 12.23
C ARG A 113 14.07 -16.22 12.70
N LYS A 114 14.15 -17.01 13.76
CA LYS A 114 12.98 -17.69 14.35
C LYS A 114 11.92 -16.68 14.80
N ALA A 115 12.31 -15.64 15.53
CA ALA A 115 11.39 -14.58 15.95
C ALA A 115 10.71 -13.85 14.77
N TYR A 116 11.48 -13.56 13.71
CA TYR A 116 10.95 -12.99 12.47
C TYR A 116 9.94 -13.93 11.78
N VAL A 117 10.23 -15.23 11.68
CA VAL A 117 9.31 -16.20 11.07
C VAL A 117 8.03 -16.33 11.89
N ILE A 118 8.12 -16.40 13.22
CA ILE A 118 6.96 -16.49 14.12
C ILE A 118 6.04 -15.28 13.96
N SER A 119 6.60 -14.06 14.02
CA SER A 119 5.84 -12.81 13.85
C SER A 119 5.22 -12.69 12.46
N ARG A 120 5.93 -13.11 11.40
CA ARG A 120 5.39 -13.18 10.03
C ARG A 120 4.18 -14.10 9.93
N ASN A 121 4.29 -15.31 10.47
CA ASN A 121 3.22 -16.30 10.43
C ASN A 121 2.00 -15.82 11.23
N ASN A 122 2.23 -15.20 12.41
CA ASN A 122 1.16 -14.60 13.20
C ASN A 122 0.43 -13.47 12.44
N TYR A 123 1.17 -12.56 11.82
CA TYR A 123 0.58 -11.50 11.00
C TYR A 123 -0.26 -12.06 9.85
N ASN A 124 0.24 -13.06 9.13
CA ASN A 124 -0.51 -13.73 8.06
C ASN A 124 -1.77 -14.42 8.58
N LYS A 125 -1.70 -15.07 9.75
CA LYS A 125 -2.86 -15.69 10.41
C LYS A 125 -3.93 -14.65 10.76
N MET A 126 -3.54 -13.54 11.37
CA MET A 126 -4.48 -12.45 11.70
C MET A 126 -5.10 -11.84 10.46
N LYS A 127 -4.29 -11.60 9.42
CA LYS A 127 -4.76 -11.09 8.12
C LYS A 127 -5.81 -12.02 7.50
N ARG A 128 -5.56 -13.33 7.44
CA ARG A 128 -6.52 -14.32 6.91
C ARG A 128 -7.80 -14.35 7.74
N LYS A 129 -7.70 -14.36 9.06
CA LYS A 129 -8.86 -14.36 9.99
C LYS A 129 -9.74 -13.12 9.77
N ALA A 130 -9.14 -11.95 9.65
CA ALA A 130 -9.86 -10.70 9.45
C ALA A 130 -10.54 -10.64 8.07
N GLN A 131 -9.85 -11.11 7.02
CA GLN A 131 -10.44 -11.28 5.68
C GLN A 131 -11.63 -12.25 5.68
N PHE A 132 -11.50 -13.39 6.35
CA PHE A 132 -12.58 -14.37 6.47
C PHE A 132 -13.80 -13.76 7.17
N LYS A 133 -13.60 -13.09 8.32
CA LYS A 133 -14.68 -12.43 9.06
C LYS A 133 -15.39 -11.38 8.19
N TYR A 134 -14.63 -10.59 7.45
CA TYR A 134 -15.18 -9.60 6.53
C TYR A 134 -15.99 -10.23 5.41
N LYS A 135 -15.44 -11.24 4.71
CA LYS A 135 -16.13 -11.95 3.63
C LYS A 135 -17.43 -12.59 4.12
N ARG A 136 -17.41 -13.22 5.30
CA ARG A 136 -18.61 -13.81 5.92
C ARG A 136 -19.67 -12.74 6.21
N ARG A 137 -19.29 -11.63 6.83
CA ARG A 137 -20.20 -10.50 7.10
C ARG A 137 -20.79 -9.94 5.80
N LYS A 138 -19.95 -9.69 4.80
CA LYS A 138 -20.38 -9.19 3.49
C LYS A 138 -21.29 -10.17 2.76
N GLY A 139 -21.05 -11.48 2.88
CA GLY A 139 -21.92 -12.51 2.35
C GLY A 139 -23.33 -12.42 2.94
N ILE A 140 -23.45 -12.28 4.26
CA ILE A 140 -24.73 -12.08 4.94
C ILE A 140 -25.40 -10.78 4.46
N GLU A 141 -24.67 -9.65 4.48
CA GLU A 141 -25.19 -8.35 3.99
C GLU A 141 -25.71 -8.45 2.53
N LEU A 142 -25.04 -9.24 1.68
CA LEU A 142 -25.45 -9.46 0.30
C LEU A 142 -26.69 -10.36 0.19
N CYS A 143 -26.80 -11.42 0.99
CA CYS A 143 -28.00 -12.26 1.02
C CYS A 143 -29.24 -11.46 1.48
N ASP A 144 -29.07 -10.60 2.47
CA ASP A 144 -30.13 -9.72 2.98
C ASP A 144 -30.56 -8.71 1.89
N LEU A 145 -29.59 -8.09 1.20
CA LEU A 145 -29.84 -7.19 0.07
C LEU A 145 -30.52 -7.90 -1.10
N ALA A 146 -30.15 -9.13 -1.40
CA ALA A 146 -30.77 -9.91 -2.47
C ALA A 146 -32.26 -10.13 -2.21
N SER A 147 -32.64 -10.32 -0.95
CA SER A 147 -34.03 -10.57 -0.55
C SER A 147 -34.86 -9.29 -0.44
N THR A 148 -34.26 -8.20 0.05
CA THR A 148 -34.95 -6.93 0.32
C THR A 148 -34.93 -5.95 -0.85
N GLU A 149 -33.79 -5.82 -1.54
CA GLU A 149 -33.55 -4.80 -2.57
C GLU A 149 -32.70 -5.33 -3.74
N PRO A 150 -33.27 -6.19 -4.62
CA PRO A 150 -32.52 -6.87 -5.68
C PRO A 150 -31.71 -5.92 -6.59
N ARG A 151 -32.22 -4.72 -6.87
CA ARG A 151 -31.51 -3.73 -7.70
C ARG A 151 -30.22 -3.23 -7.05
N LYS A 152 -30.23 -3.01 -5.72
CA LYS A 152 -29.02 -2.57 -4.99
C LYS A 152 -28.02 -3.72 -4.85
N PHE A 153 -28.51 -4.95 -4.65
CA PHE A 153 -27.67 -6.14 -4.70
C PHE A 153 -26.86 -6.23 -6.00
N TRP A 154 -27.53 -6.17 -7.17
CA TRP A 154 -26.83 -6.22 -8.46
C TRP A 154 -25.85 -5.06 -8.65
N SER A 155 -26.17 -3.88 -8.10
CA SER A 155 -25.29 -2.71 -8.15
C SER A 155 -24.05 -2.86 -7.26
N SER A 156 -24.14 -3.58 -6.14
CA SER A 156 -23.03 -3.76 -5.20
C SER A 156 -22.06 -4.86 -5.63
N ILE A 157 -22.54 -5.90 -6.32
CA ILE A 157 -21.69 -6.99 -6.84
C ILE A 157 -21.10 -6.68 -8.21
N LYS A 158 -21.73 -5.80 -9.01
CA LYS A 158 -21.17 -5.36 -10.29
C LYS A 158 -19.88 -4.61 -10.02
N ARG A 159 -18.77 -5.13 -10.55
CA ARG A 159 -17.52 -4.37 -10.62
C ARG A 159 -17.80 -3.05 -11.31
N LYS A 160 -17.42 -1.93 -10.68
CA LYS A 160 -17.38 -0.65 -11.39
C LYS A 160 -16.37 -0.81 -12.51
N VAL A 161 -16.88 -0.97 -13.73
CA VAL A 161 -16.03 -1.01 -14.91
C VAL A 161 -15.42 0.38 -15.00
N ASN A 162 -14.10 0.47 -14.91
CA ASN A 162 -13.43 1.70 -15.32
C ASN A 162 -13.65 1.77 -16.82
N ASN A 163 -14.46 2.72 -17.30
CA ASN A 163 -14.93 2.81 -18.68
C ASN A 163 -13.83 3.16 -19.72
N GLU A 164 -12.60 2.72 -19.51
CA GLU A 164 -11.52 2.82 -20.49
C GLU A 164 -11.33 1.47 -21.21
N CYS A 165 -12.41 0.94 -21.82
CA CYS A 165 -12.20 -0.04 -22.88
C CYS A 165 -11.82 0.76 -24.14
N LYS A 166 -10.53 0.71 -24.51
CA LYS A 166 -10.04 1.37 -25.74
C LYS A 166 -10.51 0.67 -27.03
N ILE A 167 -11.09 -0.51 -26.89
CA ILE A 167 -11.53 -1.35 -27.99
C ILE A 167 -13.03 -1.12 -28.15
N ASP A 168 -13.44 -0.69 -29.35
CA ASP A 168 -14.85 -0.57 -29.68
C ASP A 168 -15.50 -1.97 -29.80
N ASN A 169 -16.82 -2.02 -29.61
CA ASN A 169 -17.56 -3.29 -29.64
C ASN A 169 -17.45 -4.02 -30.99
N GLU A 170 -17.30 -3.30 -32.09
CA GLU A 170 -17.27 -3.87 -33.44
C GLU A 170 -15.95 -4.64 -33.68
N THR A 171 -14.84 -4.06 -33.23
CA THR A 171 -13.52 -4.69 -33.24
C THR A 171 -13.49 -5.93 -32.35
N MET A 172 -14.14 -5.88 -31.18
CA MET A 172 -14.25 -7.05 -30.29
C MET A 172 -15.09 -8.16 -30.92
N MET A 173 -16.23 -7.85 -31.53
CA MET A 173 -17.12 -8.84 -32.16
C MET A 173 -16.43 -9.55 -33.33
N LYS A 174 -15.77 -8.80 -34.23
CA LYS A 174 -15.02 -9.37 -35.36
C LYS A 174 -13.92 -10.33 -34.92
N HIS A 175 -13.25 -10.03 -33.81
CA HIS A 175 -12.22 -10.92 -33.26
C HIS A 175 -12.81 -12.27 -32.81
N PHE A 176 -13.96 -12.25 -32.12
CA PHE A 176 -14.62 -13.47 -31.69
C PHE A 176 -15.22 -14.26 -32.84
N GLU A 177 -15.79 -13.59 -33.86
CA GLU A 177 -16.25 -14.24 -35.09
C GLU A 177 -15.10 -14.99 -35.79
N SER A 178 -13.94 -14.33 -35.95
CA SER A 178 -12.75 -14.95 -36.53
C SER A 178 -12.20 -16.13 -35.72
N ILE A 179 -12.30 -16.11 -34.38
CA ILE A 179 -11.87 -17.24 -33.55
C ILE A 179 -12.85 -18.41 -33.67
N LEU A 180 -14.15 -18.12 -33.66
CA LEU A 180 -15.19 -19.15 -33.65
C LEU A 180 -15.38 -19.84 -35.00
N GLU A 181 -15.06 -19.17 -36.10
CA GLU A 181 -15.06 -19.76 -37.44
C GLU A 181 -14.01 -20.88 -37.58
N ASP A 182 -12.90 -20.84 -36.82
CA ASP A 182 -11.80 -21.81 -36.92
C ASP A 182 -11.86 -22.98 -35.90
N SER A 183 -12.68 -22.91 -34.84
CA SER A 183 -12.60 -23.86 -33.71
C SER A 183 -13.92 -24.53 -33.31
N SER A 184 -14.91 -24.59 -34.20
CA SER A 184 -16.29 -24.93 -33.85
C SER A 184 -16.57 -26.39 -33.45
N GLN A 185 -15.62 -27.33 -33.52
CA GLN A 185 -15.91 -28.76 -33.25
C GLN A 185 -15.27 -29.40 -32.00
N ASP A 186 -14.15 -28.90 -31.43
CA ASP A 186 -13.40 -29.70 -30.44
C ASP A 186 -13.41 -29.18 -28.98
N LEU A 187 -13.88 -27.96 -28.68
CA LEU A 187 -13.66 -27.34 -27.36
C LEU A 187 -14.75 -27.58 -26.31
N CYS A 188 -15.86 -28.25 -26.63
CA CYS A 188 -17.00 -28.34 -25.71
C CYS A 188 -16.90 -29.43 -24.63
N GLU A 189 -16.14 -30.50 -24.85
CA GLU A 189 -16.14 -31.65 -23.92
C GLU A 189 -15.14 -31.47 -22.76
N GLU A 190 -13.94 -30.97 -23.07
CA GLU A 190 -12.86 -30.80 -22.08
C GLU A 190 -13.14 -29.67 -21.08
N VAL A 191 -13.77 -28.58 -21.55
CA VAL A 191 -14.17 -27.45 -20.70
C VAL A 191 -15.34 -27.82 -19.79
N ARG A 192 -16.28 -28.67 -20.24
CA ARG A 192 -17.34 -29.21 -19.38
C ARG A 192 -16.77 -30.10 -18.28
N ASN A 193 -15.81 -30.97 -18.61
CA ASN A 193 -15.14 -31.82 -17.63
C ASN A 193 -14.33 -31.04 -16.58
N LEU A 194 -13.81 -29.86 -16.91
CA LEU A 194 -13.13 -28.98 -15.95
C LEU A 194 -14.10 -28.25 -15.00
N ILE A 195 -15.34 -28.00 -15.43
CA ILE A 195 -16.36 -27.30 -14.63
C ILE A 195 -17.06 -28.25 -13.65
N ASP A 196 -17.26 -29.51 -14.03
CA ASP A 196 -17.93 -30.51 -13.18
C ASP A 196 -17.04 -31.11 -12.08
N ASN A 197 -15.73 -30.86 -12.11
CA ASN A 197 -14.82 -31.29 -11.05
C ASN A 197 -14.92 -30.37 -9.82
N THR A 198 -15.83 -30.72 -8.90
CA THR A 198 -16.03 -30.17 -7.55
C THR A 198 -14.84 -30.36 -6.58
N VAL A 199 -13.64 -30.61 -7.09
CA VAL A 199 -12.44 -30.99 -6.33
C VAL A 199 -11.80 -29.81 -5.54
N PHE A 200 -12.36 -28.60 -5.64
CA PHE A 200 -11.78 -27.43 -4.99
C PHE A 200 -12.15 -27.23 -3.52
N ASP A 201 -13.12 -27.98 -2.99
CA ASP A 201 -13.58 -27.79 -1.60
C ASP A 201 -12.71 -28.45 -0.53
N ASP A 202 -11.77 -29.33 -0.91
CA ASP A 202 -10.96 -30.12 0.03
C ASP A 202 -9.45 -29.78 0.03
N ILE A 203 -9.07 -28.63 -0.53
CA ILE A 203 -7.68 -28.16 -0.43
C ILE A 203 -7.43 -27.69 1.00
N ASN A 204 -6.85 -28.55 1.82
CA ASN A 204 -6.40 -28.27 3.18
C ASN A 204 -5.23 -27.27 3.15
N VAL A 205 -5.54 -25.97 3.01
CA VAL A 205 -4.57 -24.86 2.93
C VAL A 205 -3.65 -24.82 4.16
N THR A 206 -4.06 -25.39 5.28
CA THR A 206 -3.25 -25.50 6.50
C THR A 206 -2.00 -26.36 6.31
N GLN A 207 -2.02 -27.31 5.36
CA GLN A 207 -0.89 -28.17 5.03
C GLN A 207 0.18 -27.45 4.18
N LEU A 208 -0.17 -26.35 3.51
CA LEU A 208 0.80 -25.54 2.72
C LEU A 208 1.68 -24.63 3.59
N ASP A 209 1.29 -24.41 4.85
CA ASP A 209 2.00 -23.54 5.78
C ASP A 209 2.85 -24.31 6.81
N SER A 210 2.90 -25.65 6.75
CA SER A 210 3.76 -26.44 7.63
C SER A 210 5.24 -26.26 7.29
N GLU A 211 6.10 -26.43 8.29
CA GLU A 211 7.55 -26.41 8.09
C GLU A 211 7.96 -27.63 7.26
N ILE A 212 8.63 -27.42 6.13
CA ILE A 212 9.18 -28.50 5.30
C ILE A 212 10.25 -29.21 6.14
N THR A 213 10.04 -30.49 6.42
CA THR A 213 11.00 -31.29 7.21
C THR A 213 12.07 -31.87 6.31
N GLU A 214 13.26 -32.13 6.87
CA GLU A 214 14.35 -32.79 6.15
C GLU A 214 13.91 -34.16 5.62
N ASP A 215 13.11 -34.90 6.39
CA ASP A 215 12.56 -36.19 6.00
C ASP A 215 11.66 -36.12 4.76
N GLU A 216 10.87 -35.05 4.61
CA GLU A 216 10.00 -34.83 3.44
C GLU A 216 10.83 -34.60 2.16
N VAL A 217 11.93 -33.86 2.29
CA VAL A 217 12.87 -33.62 1.18
C VAL A 217 13.59 -34.91 0.80
N VAL A 218 14.14 -35.64 1.78
CA VAL A 218 14.85 -36.91 1.55
C VAL A 218 13.90 -37.97 0.96
N GLY A 219 12.66 -38.04 1.43
CA GLY A 219 11.63 -38.94 0.92
C GLY A 219 11.24 -38.64 -0.53
N SER A 220 11.22 -37.36 -0.92
CA SER A 220 10.91 -36.94 -2.29
C SER A 220 12.05 -37.25 -3.27
N ILE A 221 13.30 -37.17 -2.82
CA ILE A 221 14.48 -37.49 -3.64
C ILE A 221 14.57 -39.00 -3.92
N LYS A 222 14.19 -39.85 -2.96
CA LYS A 222 14.26 -41.32 -3.10
C LYS A 222 13.15 -41.94 -3.95
N LYS A 223 12.11 -41.18 -4.31
CA LYS A 223 10.98 -41.64 -5.13
C LYS A 223 11.17 -41.41 -6.64
N ASN A 224 12.26 -40.78 -7.04
CA ASN A 224 12.77 -40.76 -8.41
C ASN A 224 13.89 -41.79 -8.57
#